data_AF-A0A949NU46-F1
#
_entry.id   AF-A0A949NU46-F1
#
_cell.length_a   1.000
_cell.length_b   1.000
_cell.length_c   1.000
_cell.angle_alpha   90.00
_cell.angle_beta   90.00
_cell.angle_gamma   90.00
#
_symmetry.space_group_name_H-M   'P 1'
#
loop_
_entity.id
_entity.type
_entity.pdbx_description
1 polymer ?
#
loop_
_entity_poly.entity_id
_entity_poly.type
_entity_poly.pdbx_seq_one_letter_code
_entity_poly.pdbx_strand_id
1 'polypeptide(L)' 'MIYSGVGYCPCGQEIWIEYLHGADGWRCRFLGPGDQEIERCPACERELDEDDLESR' A
#
# COMPACT_ATOMS: atom_id res chain seq x y z
N MET A 1 10.79 12.10 5.75
CA MET A 1 9.41 12.59 5.63
C MET A 1 8.55 11.39 5.28
N ILE A 2 7.43 11.20 5.97
CA ILE A 2 6.54 10.07 5.73
C ILE A 2 5.25 10.67 5.17
N TYR A 3 4.86 10.22 3.98
CA TYR A 3 3.54 10.51 3.44
C TYR A 3 2.73 9.22 3.52
N SER A 4 1.53 9.30 4.07
CA SER A 4 0.59 8.19 4.08
C SER A 4 -0.56 8.49 3.13
N GLY A 5 -0.94 7.46 2.39
CA GLY A 5 -2.11 7.43 1.52
C GLY A 5 -2.94 6.18 1.80
N VAL A 6 -4.14 6.14 1.23
CA VAL A 6 -5.00 4.97 1.25
C VAL A 6 -5.33 4.65 -0.20
N GLY A 7 -5.01 3.44 -0.62
CA GLY A 7 -5.40 2.87 -1.90
C GLY A 7 -6.47 1.82 -1.70
N TYR A 8 -7.30 1.59 -2.71
CA TYR A 8 -8.26 0.50 -2.69
C TYR A 8 -7.85 -0.55 -3.70
N CYS A 9 -7.69 -1.78 -3.22
CA CYS A 9 -7.50 -2.92 -4.11
C CYS A 9 -8.77 -3.10 -4.96
N PRO A 10 -8.68 -3.55 -6.23
CA PRO A 10 -9.84 -3.79 -7.09
C PRO A 10 -10.92 -4.73 -6.51
N CYS A 11 -10.57 -5.55 -5.50
CA CYS A 11 -11.54 -6.36 -4.77
C CYS A 11 -12.39 -5.57 -3.75
N GLY A 12 -12.10 -4.28 -3.55
CA GLY A 12 -12.74 -3.39 -2.58
C GLY A 12 -12.04 -3.32 -1.22
N GLN A 13 -10.91 -4.02 -1.03
CA GLN A 13 -10.16 -3.98 0.22
C GLN A 13 -9.38 -2.68 0.35
N GLU A 14 -9.46 -2.05 1.52
CA GLU A 14 -8.65 -0.88 1.86
C GLU A 14 -7.21 -1.29 2.16
N ILE A 15 -6.26 -0.59 1.53
CA ILE A 15 -4.82 -0.81 1.65
C ILE A 15 -4.18 0.54 2.02
N TRP A 16 -3.44 0.56 3.12
CA TRP A 16 -2.71 1.73 3.55
C TRP A 16 -1.36 1.77 2.84
N ILE A 17 -0.94 2.94 2.36
CA ILE A 17 0.31 3.09 1.61
C ILE A 17 1.18 4.10 2.35
N GLU A 18 2.39 3.70 2.73
CA GLU A 18 3.38 4.59 3.32
C GLU A 18 4.53 4.85 2.35
N TYR A 19 4.71 6.12 2.01
CA TYR A 19 5.83 6.60 1.22
C TYR A 19 6.91 7.12 2.16
N LEU A 20 7.98 6.37 2.25
CA LEU A 20 9.13 6.65 3.09
C LEU A 20 10.24 7.24 2.22
N HIS A 21 10.59 8.49 2.47
CA HIS A 21 11.74 9.11 1.83
C HIS A 21 13.00 8.90 2.70
N GLY A 22 13.92 8.06 2.20
CA GLY A 22 15.21 7.75 2.84
C GLY A 22 16.42 8.32 2.09
N ALA A 23 17.62 7.95 2.52
CA ALA A 23 18.87 8.36 1.86
C ALA A 23 19.01 7.76 0.45
N ASP A 24 18.44 6.57 0.23
CA ASP A 24 18.47 5.84 -1.03
C ASP A 24 17.30 6.17 -1.98
N GLY A 25 16.46 7.15 -1.61
CA GLY A 25 15.31 7.60 -2.40
C GLY A 25 13.94 7.30 -1.76
N TRP A 26 12.90 7.32 -2.59
CA TRP A 26 11.53 6.99 -2.18
C TRP A 26 11.32 5.48 -2.18
N ARG A 27 10.72 4.97 -1.10
CA ARG A 27 10.22 3.60 -1.03
C ARG A 27 8.76 3.63 -0.58
N CYS A 28 7.96 2.74 -1.13
CA CYS A 28 6.56 2.56 -0.79
C CYS A 28 6.42 1.27 0.03
N ARG A 29 5.53 1.28 1.02
CA ARG A 29 5.13 0.10 1.78
C ARG A 29 3.62 0.01 1.83
N PHE A 30 3.10 -1.19 1.70
CA PHE A 30 1.67 -1.43 1.82
C PHE A 30 1.38 -2.04 3.18
N LEU A 31 0.35 -1.53 3.83
CA LEU A 31 -0.10 -1.92 5.14
C LEU A 31 -1.53 -2.45 5.03
N GLY A 32 -1.73 -3.64 5.57
CA GLY A 32 -3.02 -4.30 5.66
C GLY A 32 -3.84 -3.84 6.85
N PRO A 33 -5.03 -4.44 7.04
CA PRO A 33 -5.81 -4.24 8.26
C PRO A 33 -4.99 -4.67 9.47
N GLY A 34 -4.70 -3.72 10.36
CA GLY A 34 -3.90 -3.93 11.57
C GLY A 34 -2.43 -3.49 11.46
N ASP A 35 -2.09 -2.57 10.55
CA ASP A 35 -0.74 -2.00 10.39
C ASP A 35 0.34 -3.05 10.10
N GLN A 36 -0.05 -4.17 9.50
CA GLN A 36 0.89 -5.21 9.08
C GLN A 36 1.38 -4.91 7.66
N GLU A 37 2.71 -4.86 7.49
CA GLU A 37 3.32 -4.78 6.16
C GLU A 37 2.93 -6.01 5.34
N ILE A 38 2.33 -5.76 4.18
CA ILE A 38 1.84 -6.78 3.25
C ILE A 38 2.36 -6.49 1.85
N GLU A 39 2.64 -7.56 1.10
CA GLU A 39 2.97 -7.46 -0.32
C GLU A 39 1.78 -7.92 -1.19
N ARG A 40 0.75 -8.50 -0.56
CA ARG A 40 -0.43 -9.04 -1.21
C ARG A 40 -1.69 -8.64 -0.47
N CYS A 41 -2.75 -8.39 -1.22
CA CYS A 41 -4.05 -8.08 -0.66
C CYS A 41 -4.54 -9.26 0.20
N PRO A 42 -4.93 -9.05 1.46
CA PRO A 42 -5.39 -10.12 2.33
C PRO A 42 -6.76 -10.70 1.90
N ALA A 43 -7.52 -9.98 1.06
CA ALA A 43 -8.86 -10.40 0.65
C ALA A 43 -8.85 -11.22 -0.65
N CYS A 44 -7.98 -10.89 -1.60
CA CYS A 44 -7.95 -11.53 -2.93
C CYS A 44 -6.58 -12.12 -3.30
N GLU A 45 -5.60 -12.03 -2.38
CA GLU A 45 -4.22 -12.53 -2.53
C GLU A 45 -3.44 -11.95 -3.73
N ARG A 46 -3.99 -10.93 -4.38
CA ARG A 46 -3.34 -10.21 -5.48
C ARG A 46 -2.12 -9.46 -4.97
N GLU A 47 -1.06 -9.44 -5.76
CA GLU A 47 0.12 -8.62 -5.51
C GLU A 47 -0.27 -7.14 -5.48
N LEU A 48 0.19 -6.43 -4.44
CA LEU A 48 -0.07 -5.01 -4.28
C LEU A 48 1.00 -4.23 -5.02
N ASP A 49 0.56 -3.43 -5.97
CA ASP A 49 1.41 -2.49 -6.71
C ASP A 49 0.79 -1.10 -6.60
N GLU A 50 1.64 -0.08 -6.47
CA GLU A 50 1.19 1.31 -6.35
C GLU A 50 0.37 1.74 -7.58
N ASP A 51 0.74 1.26 -8.76
CA ASP A 51 0.08 1.60 -10.03
C ASP A 51 -1.29 0.89 -10.17
N ASP A 52 -1.48 -0.28 -9.54
CA ASP A 52 -2.76 -1.02 -9.52
C ASP A 52 -3.71 -0.53 -8.42
N LEU A 53 -3.20 0.21 -7.43
CA LEU A 53 -4.01 0.78 -6.36
C LEU A 53 -4.64 2.10 -6.82
N GLU A 54 -5.96 2.08 -7.00
CA GLU A 54 -6.70 3.29 -7.35
C GLU A 54 -6.60 4.30 -6.20
N SER A 55 -5.82 5.36 -6.42
CA SER A 55 -5.81 6.55 -5.58
C SER A 55 -7.03 7.40 -5.93
N ARG A 56 -8.12 7.23 -5.18
CA ARG A 56 -9.37 7.99 -5.39
C ARG A 56 -9.39 9.30 -4.63
#